data_AF-A0A954WVQ5-F1
#
_entry.id   AF-A0A954WVQ5-F1
#
_cell.length_a   1.000
_cell.length_b   1.000
_cell.length_c   1.000
_cell.angle_alpha   90.00
_cell.angle_beta   90.00
_cell.angle_gamma   90.00
#
_symmetry.space_group_name_H-M   'P 1'
#
loop_
_entity.id
_entity.type
_entity.pdbx_description
1 polymer ?
#
loop_
_entity_poly.entity_id
_entity_poly.type
_entity_poly.pdbx_seq_one_letter_code
_entity_poly.pdbx_strand_id
1 'polypeptide(L)'
;MARRIQFSIRHLIVVTAVAAMLAFINRPPPPKPFYATSDLLSALSRQGWSVEVAPSIKGPLRTVGCRIQYNPGQPALAWYLNNGVRQTVNHPGQKDTDYQLQCVENPEGEVSHVILRRCVSEFARAD
;
A
#
# COMPACT_ATOMS: atom_id res chain seq x y z
N MET A 1 -39.69 5.65 -43.39
CA MET A 1 -39.09 6.49 -42.32
C MET A 1 -38.94 5.78 -40.97
N ALA A 2 -39.94 5.02 -40.48
CA ALA A 2 -39.91 4.40 -39.13
C ALA A 2 -38.72 3.44 -38.84
N ARG A 3 -38.25 2.65 -39.81
CA ARG A 3 -37.13 1.68 -39.62
C ARG A 3 -35.77 2.32 -39.31
N ARG A 4 -35.51 3.55 -39.80
CA ARG A 4 -34.23 4.25 -39.54
C ARG A 4 -34.14 4.77 -38.09
N ILE A 5 -35.26 5.21 -37.54
CA ILE A 5 -35.35 5.71 -36.15
C ILE A 5 -35.14 4.57 -35.15
N GLN A 6 -35.77 3.41 -35.40
CA GLN A 6 -35.58 2.21 -34.56
C GLN A 6 -34.13 1.70 -34.56
N PHE A 7 -33.43 1.79 -35.70
CA PHE A 7 -32.03 1.38 -35.79
C PHE A 7 -31.12 2.33 -34.98
N SER A 8 -31.33 3.64 -35.09
CA SER A 8 -30.58 4.65 -34.33
C SER A 8 -30.78 4.53 -32.82
N ILE A 9 -32.01 4.25 -32.35
CA ILE A 9 -32.30 4.07 -30.93
C ILE A 9 -31.61 2.81 -30.38
N ARG A 10 -31.64 1.69 -31.11
CA ARG A 10 -30.94 0.46 -30.68
C ARG A 10 -29.43 0.66 -30.59
N HIS A 11 -28.83 1.37 -31.54
CA HIS A 11 -27.39 1.66 -31.49
C HIS A 11 -27.04 2.59 -30.32
N LEU A 12 -27.88 3.59 -30.04
CA LEU A 12 -27.67 4.49 -28.91
C LEU A 12 -27.72 3.75 -27.56
N ILE A 13 -28.65 2.80 -27.40
CA ILE A 13 -28.75 1.96 -26.19
C ILE A 13 -27.51 1.07 -26.02
N VAL A 14 -27.02 0.46 -27.11
CA VAL A 14 -25.82 -0.38 -27.05
C VAL A 14 -24.58 0.45 -26.70
N VAL A 15 -24.41 1.62 -27.32
CA VAL A 15 -23.27 2.50 -27.04
C VAL A 15 -23.29 3.02 -25.60
N THR A 16 -24.45 3.40 -25.07
CA THR A 16 -24.57 3.82 -23.66
C THR A 16 -24.33 2.67 -22.68
N ALA A 17 -24.79 1.46 -22.99
CA ALA A 17 -24.51 0.28 -22.17
C ALA A 17 -23.01 -0.06 -22.13
N VAL A 18 -22.33 -0.01 -23.28
CA VAL A 18 -20.88 -0.24 -23.37
C VAL A 18 -20.11 0.85 -22.63
N ALA A 19 -20.49 2.12 -22.78
CA ALA A 19 -19.86 3.23 -22.06
C ALA A 19 -20.05 3.12 -20.54
N ALA A 20 -21.26 2.75 -20.08
CA ALA A 20 -21.53 2.53 -18.66
C ALA A 20 -20.74 1.35 -18.09
N MET A 21 -20.62 0.26 -18.84
CA MET A 21 -19.85 -0.92 -18.44
C MET A 21 -18.35 -0.59 -18.37
N LEU A 22 -17.81 0.13 -19.37
CA LEU A 22 -16.43 0.63 -19.36
C LEU A 22 -16.18 1.60 -18.20
N ALA A 23 -17.13 2.47 -17.87
CA ALA A 23 -17.02 3.37 -16.73
C ALA A 23 -17.02 2.60 -15.39
N PHE A 24 -17.72 1.47 -15.31
CA PHE A 24 -17.73 0.63 -14.10
C PHE A 24 -16.44 -0.17 -13.93
N ILE A 25 -15.90 -0.70 -15.03
CA ILE A 25 -14.64 -1.46 -15.04
C ILE A 25 -13.44 -0.54 -14.74
N ASN A 26 -13.47 0.70 -15.23
CA ASN A 26 -12.39 1.66 -15.04
C ASN A 26 -12.54 2.52 -13.77
N ARG A 27 -13.42 2.18 -12.82
CA ARG A 27 -13.46 2.88 -11.54
C ARG A 27 -12.16 2.59 -10.77
N PRO A 28 -11.39 3.62 -10.38
CA PRO A 28 -10.29 3.37 -9.47
C PRO A 28 -10.83 2.75 -8.18
N PRO A 29 -10.10 1.80 -7.58
CA PRO A 29 -10.50 1.23 -6.30
C PRO A 29 -10.65 2.37 -5.28
N PRO A 30 -11.64 2.27 -4.37
CA PRO A 30 -11.79 3.27 -3.32
C PRO A 30 -10.48 3.36 -2.52
N PRO A 31 -10.06 4.57 -2.11
CA PRO A 31 -8.88 4.74 -1.29
C PRO A 31 -9.00 3.92 -0.01
N LYS A 32 -7.90 3.27 0.40
CA LYS A 32 -7.86 2.51 1.65
C LYS A 32 -8.25 3.40 2.83
N PRO A 33 -9.06 2.91 3.78
CA PRO A 33 -9.44 3.69 4.96
C PRO A 33 -8.24 3.91 5.88
N PHE A 34 -8.34 4.95 6.72
CA PHE A 34 -7.40 5.22 7.80
C PHE A 34 -7.79 4.38 9.02
N TYR A 35 -6.78 3.82 9.69
CA TYR A 35 -6.92 3.00 10.90
C TYR A 35 -6.24 3.69 12.07
N ALA A 36 -6.68 3.41 13.31
CA ALA A 36 -5.91 3.81 14.48
C ALA A 36 -4.48 3.23 14.38
N THR A 37 -3.48 4.01 14.80
CA THR A 37 -2.06 3.60 14.68
C THR A 37 -1.82 2.25 15.35
N SER A 38 -2.38 2.03 16.54
CA SER A 38 -2.30 0.75 17.27
C SER A 38 -2.82 -0.42 16.43
N ASP A 39 -3.94 -0.24 15.75
CA ASP A 39 -4.61 -1.30 15.01
C ASP A 39 -3.84 -1.64 13.73
N LEU A 40 -3.34 -0.61 13.04
CA LEU A 40 -2.49 -0.79 11.87
C LEU A 40 -1.20 -1.53 12.23
N LEU A 41 -0.50 -1.08 13.26
CA LEU A 41 0.75 -1.71 13.71
C LEU A 41 0.50 -3.13 14.21
N SER A 42 -0.61 -3.37 14.92
CA SER A 42 -1.01 -4.71 15.35
C SER A 42 -1.30 -5.63 14.16
N ALA A 43 -1.98 -5.13 13.12
CA ALA A 43 -2.28 -5.89 11.91
C ALA A 43 -1.01 -6.25 11.14
N LEU A 44 -0.04 -5.33 11.05
CA LEU A 44 1.29 -5.61 10.48
C LEU A 44 2.05 -6.64 11.32
N SER A 45 1.94 -6.54 12.65
CA SER A 45 2.65 -7.44 13.54
C SER A 45 2.12 -8.89 13.51
N ARG A 46 0.80 -9.07 13.40
CA ARG A 46 0.16 -10.39 13.29
C ARG A 46 0.62 -11.22 12.07
N GLN A 47 1.31 -10.61 11.11
CA GLN A 47 1.88 -11.31 9.96
C GLN A 47 3.26 -11.94 10.25
N GLY A 48 3.62 -12.09 11.53
CA GLY A 48 4.92 -12.63 11.95
C GLY A 48 6.04 -11.59 11.86
N TRP A 49 5.71 -10.31 11.85
CA TRP A 49 6.66 -9.20 11.84
C TRP A 49 6.61 -8.46 13.19
N SER A 50 7.71 -7.86 13.58
CA SER A 50 7.79 -6.97 14.74
C SER A 50 8.11 -5.56 14.27
N VAL A 51 7.47 -4.55 14.87
CA VAL A 51 7.80 -3.14 14.58
C VAL A 51 9.15 -2.81 15.19
N GLU A 52 10.11 -2.41 14.36
CA GLU A 52 11.42 -1.93 14.79
C GLU A 52 11.48 -0.40 14.76
N VAL A 53 10.93 0.21 13.70
CA VAL A 53 10.80 1.67 13.59
C VAL A 53 9.33 2.01 13.40
N ALA A 54 8.79 2.76 14.35
CA ALA A 54 7.44 3.31 14.31
C ALA A 54 7.37 4.53 13.38
N PRO A 55 6.18 4.84 12.82
CA PRO A 55 6.03 6.02 11.97
C PRO A 55 6.21 7.30 12.79
N SER A 56 6.85 8.30 12.17
CA SER A 56 7.16 9.60 12.80
C SER A 56 5.99 10.58 12.81
N ILE A 57 4.90 10.27 12.10
CA ILE A 57 3.71 11.13 11.94
C ILE A 57 2.57 10.66 12.85
N LYS A 58 1.66 11.57 13.18
CA LYS A 58 0.49 11.26 14.01
C LYS A 58 -0.57 10.49 13.21
N GLY A 59 -1.23 9.55 13.89
CA GLY A 59 -2.36 8.80 13.33
C GLY A 59 -3.66 9.59 13.31
N PRO A 60 -4.72 9.04 12.68
CA PRO A 60 -4.82 7.68 12.13
C PRO A 60 -4.01 7.49 10.83
N LEU A 61 -3.69 6.26 10.46
CA LEU A 61 -2.74 5.93 9.38
C LEU A 61 -3.33 4.95 8.38
N ARG A 62 -2.91 5.06 7.12
CA ARG A 62 -3.15 4.03 6.08
C ARG A 62 -1.84 3.66 5.39
N THR A 63 -1.74 2.42 4.90
CA THR A 63 -0.60 2.01 4.07
C THR A 63 -0.70 2.64 2.68
N VAL A 64 0.40 3.19 2.17
CA VAL A 64 0.47 3.76 0.81
C VAL A 64 1.65 3.21 0.03
N GLY A 65 1.43 2.92 -1.25
CA GLY A 65 2.47 2.59 -2.23
C GLY A 65 3.39 1.42 -1.86
N CYS A 66 4.51 1.77 -1.22
CA CYS A 66 5.72 0.96 -1.06
C CYS A 66 5.60 -0.09 0.05
N ARG A 67 5.85 -1.34 -0.35
CA ARG A 67 6.23 -2.46 0.52
C ARG A 67 7.51 -3.08 -0.04
N ILE A 68 8.64 -2.83 0.59
CA ILE A 68 9.94 -3.37 0.15
C ILE A 68 10.44 -4.33 1.22
N GLN A 69 10.89 -5.52 0.81
CA GLN A 69 11.52 -6.49 1.68
C GLN A 69 13.02 -6.54 1.40
N TYR A 70 13.81 -6.69 2.45
CA TYR A 70 15.26 -6.75 2.40
C TYR A 70 15.74 -8.04 3.06
N ASN A 71 16.76 -8.65 2.44
CA ASN A 71 17.35 -9.89 2.90
C ASN A 71 18.19 -9.68 4.18
N PRO A 72 18.46 -10.75 4.94
CA PRO A 72 19.29 -10.68 6.13
C PRO A 72 20.68 -10.12 5.85
N GLY A 73 21.16 -9.26 6.75
CA GLY A 73 22.44 -8.58 6.65
C GLY A 73 22.50 -7.47 5.59
N GLN A 74 21.45 -7.27 4.79
CA GLN A 74 21.39 -6.16 3.84
C GLN A 74 20.76 -4.93 4.51
N PRO A 75 21.30 -3.72 4.27
CA PRO A 75 20.68 -2.50 4.78
C PRO A 75 19.32 -2.27 4.13
N ALA A 76 18.33 -1.84 4.91
CA ALA A 76 17.04 -1.42 4.40
C ALA A 76 17.15 0.03 3.90
N LEU A 77 17.37 0.17 2.59
CA LEU A 77 17.56 1.44 1.91
C LEU A 77 16.33 1.79 1.06
N ALA A 78 15.73 2.95 1.30
CA ALA A 78 14.61 3.46 0.51
C ALA A 78 14.58 4.98 0.46
N TRP A 79 13.66 5.52 -0.33
CA TRP A 79 13.26 6.92 -0.22
C TRP A 79 11.77 7.06 -0.51
N TYR A 80 11.16 8.12 0.02
CA TYR A 80 9.78 8.51 -0.28
C TYR A 80 9.66 10.04 -0.29
N LEU A 81 8.57 10.55 -0.86
CA LEU A 81 8.26 11.97 -0.81
C LEU A 81 7.30 12.23 0.35
N ASN A 82 7.63 13.20 1.19
CA ASN A 82 6.72 13.76 2.18
C ASN A 82 6.56 15.25 1.87
N ASN A 83 5.36 15.69 1.51
CA ASN A 83 5.08 17.08 1.09
C ASN A 83 6.05 17.58 -0.01
N GLY A 84 6.37 16.72 -0.99
CA GLY A 84 7.30 17.04 -2.07
C GLY A 84 8.78 17.00 -1.70
N VAL A 85 9.12 16.81 -0.42
CA VAL A 85 10.51 16.70 0.05
C VAL A 85 10.91 15.22 0.11
N ARG A 86 12.05 14.90 -0.50
CA ARG A 86 12.61 13.54 -0.47
C ARG A 86 13.12 13.20 0.93
N GLN A 87 12.53 12.18 1.52
CA GLN A 87 12.98 11.52 2.73
C GLN A 87 13.76 10.26 2.36
N THR A 88 14.95 10.08 2.93
CA THR A 88 15.78 8.88 2.69
C THR A 88 15.76 8.01 3.93
N VAL A 89 15.59 6.71 3.73
CA VAL A 89 15.67 5.71 4.79
C VAL A 89 16.97 4.96 4.63
N ASN A 90 17.75 4.94 5.69
CA ASN A 90 18.99 4.19 5.80
C ASN A 90 19.00 3.45 7.13
N HIS A 91 18.54 2.20 7.11
CA HIS A 91 18.48 1.37 8.31
C HIS A 91 19.53 0.27 8.23
N PRO A 92 20.42 0.15 9.25
CA PRO A 92 21.47 -0.86 9.23
C PRO A 92 20.84 -2.26 9.30
N GLY A 93 21.19 -3.11 8.33
CA GLY A 93 20.75 -4.49 8.31
C GLY A 93 21.46 -5.31 9.39
N GLN A 94 20.72 -6.22 10.02
CA GLN A 94 21.26 -7.20 10.95
C GLN A 94 21.35 -8.58 10.30
N LYS A 95 22.38 -9.34 10.67
CA LYS A 95 22.50 -10.75 10.28
C LYS A 95 21.28 -11.52 10.82
N ASP A 96 20.81 -12.50 10.04
CA ASP A 96 19.68 -13.37 10.40
C ASP A 96 18.35 -12.64 10.66
N THR A 97 18.19 -11.41 10.15
CA THR A 97 16.96 -10.61 10.30
C THR A 97 16.48 -10.10 8.95
N ASP A 98 15.28 -10.51 8.55
CA ASP A 98 14.58 -9.92 7.41
C ASP A 98 14.00 -8.56 7.82
N TYR A 99 14.05 -7.60 6.90
CA TYR A 99 13.41 -6.30 7.06
C TYR A 99 12.31 -6.09 6.04
N GLN A 100 11.27 -5.38 6.44
CA GLN A 100 10.24 -4.87 5.56
C GLN A 100 9.97 -3.40 5.85
N LEU A 101 10.02 -2.58 4.81
CA LEU A 101 9.66 -1.18 4.88
C LEU A 101 8.27 -1.00 4.28
N GLN A 102 7.39 -0.33 5.03
CA GLN A 102 6.02 -0.01 4.61
C GLN A 102 5.80 1.50 4.75
N CYS A 103 5.44 2.18 3.65
CA CYS A 103 5.06 3.59 3.74
C CYS A 103 3.64 3.74 4.27
N VAL A 104 3.43 4.76 5.09
CA VAL A 104 2.15 5.11 5.69
C VAL A 104 1.87 6.59 5.52
N GLU A 105 0.59 6.94 5.48
CA GLU A 105 0.11 8.31 5.30
C GLU A 105 -0.97 8.61 6.33
N ASN A 106 -1.06 9.87 6.79
CA ASN A 106 -2.14 10.37 7.64
C ASN A 106 -3.18 11.18 6.84
N PRO A 107 -4.32 11.59 7.43
CA PRO A 107 -5.34 12.37 6.73
C PRO A 107 -4.87 13.74 6.22
N GLU A 108 -3.78 14.27 6.77
CA GLU A 108 -3.17 15.55 6.38
C GLU A 108 -2.29 15.40 5.12
N GLY A 109 -2.09 14.17 4.63
CA GLY A 109 -1.24 13.88 3.47
C GLY A 109 0.25 13.76 3.81
N GLU A 110 0.60 13.79 5.11
CA GLU A 110 1.97 13.55 5.54
C GLU A 110 2.31 12.08 5.36
N VAL A 111 3.49 11.81 4.82
CA VAL A 111 3.99 10.46 4.57
C VAL A 111 5.12 10.14 5.53
N SER A 112 5.10 8.93 6.07
CA SER A 112 6.18 8.35 6.86
C SER A 112 6.40 6.88 6.47
N HIS A 113 7.29 6.22 7.19
CA HIS A 113 7.59 4.80 6.98
C HIS A 113 7.55 4.04 8.31
N VAL A 114 7.30 2.75 8.20
CA VAL A 114 7.43 1.78 9.29
C VAL A 114 8.46 0.76 8.84
N ILE A 115 9.42 0.45 9.73
CA ILE A 115 10.34 -0.67 9.52
C ILE A 115 9.89 -1.81 10.41
N LEU A 116 9.59 -2.91 9.75
CA LEU A 116 9.22 -4.18 10.32
C LEU A 116 10.42 -5.12 10.23
N ARG A 117 10.61 -5.97 11.23
CA ARG A 117 11.67 -6.98 11.28
C ARG A 117 11.12 -8.37 11.55
N ARG A 118 11.84 -9.40 11.11
CA ARG A 118 11.55 -10.80 11.42
C ARG A 118 12.85 -11.59 11.50
N CYS A 119 13.05 -12.35 12.58
CA CYS A 119 14.22 -13.22 12.74
C CYS A 119 14.09 -14.45 11.82
N VAL A 120 15.15 -14.78 11.09
CA VAL A 120 15.21 -15.92 10.15
C VAL A 120 15.63 -17.21 10.86
N SER A 121 16.38 -17.10 11.96
CA SER A 121 16.90 -18.24 12.73
C SER A 121 15.82 -19.05 13.47
N GLU A 122 14.59 -18.56 13.55
CA GLU A 122 13.46 -19.30 14.13
C GLU A 122 12.85 -20.32 13.15
N PHE A 123 13.13 -20.22 11.85
CA PHE A 123 12.60 -21.14 10.84
C PHE A 123 13.60 -22.21 10.37
N ALA A 124 14.90 -22.00 10.56
CA ALA A 124 15.94 -22.95 10.13
C ALA A 124 16.16 -24.14 11.10
N ARG A 125 15.41 -24.22 12.21
CA ARG A 125 15.48 -25.33 13.18
C ARG A 125 14.33 -26.33 13.06
N ALA A 126 13.49 -26.20 12.03
CA ALA A 126 12.31 -27.04 11.84
C ALA A 126 12.48 -28.13 10.77
N ASP A 127 13.69 -28.34 10.24
CA ASP A 127 14.02 -29.44 9.31
C ASP A 127 15.04 -30.40 9.93
#